data_AF-A0A7V8WEN1-F1
#
_entry.id   AF-A0A7V8WEN1-F1
#
_cell.length_a   1.000
_cell.length_b   1.000
_cell.length_c   1.000
_cell.angle_alpha   90.00
_cell.angle_beta   90.00
_cell.angle_gamma   90.00
#
_symmetry.space_group_name_H-M   'P 1'
#
loop_
_entity.id
_entity.type
_entity.pdbx_description
1 polymer ?
#
loop_
_entity_poly.entity_id
_entity_poly.type
_entity_poly.pdbx_seq_one_letter_code
_entity_poly.pdbx_strand_id
1 'polypeptide(L)'
;MDPWGATEPMNWWSVVNRCRAIENMSYVVAANQRASLRHNPPYSRLGGSQVVDFDGRMLAEASPGPGERIVVAPIDISALRHERATRRGHHMLSHLRTEAYPVYREHQYPPVSAGVAAPTLSYERNVEFIDQAKRTVPPVPDRQS
;
A
#
# COMPACT_ATOMS: atom_id res chain seq x y z
N MET A 1 2.34 1.54 -21.79
CA MET A 1 1.91 0.43 -20.93
C MET A 1 2.19 0.84 -19.49
N ASP A 2 1.25 0.63 -18.58
CA ASP A 2 1.45 0.85 -17.15
C ASP A 2 1.87 -0.46 -16.48
N PRO A 3 3.17 -0.66 -16.20
CA PRO A 3 3.63 -1.90 -15.59
C PRO A 3 3.30 -1.97 -14.09
N TRP A 4 2.77 -0.90 -13.49
CA TRP A 4 2.58 -0.77 -12.04
C TRP A 4 1.12 -0.93 -11.59
N GLY A 5 0.22 -1.19 -12.54
CA GLY A 5 -1.14 -1.61 -12.24
C GLY A 5 -2.06 -0.53 -11.67
N ALA A 6 -1.99 0.70 -12.19
CA ALA A 6 -2.96 1.76 -11.92
C ALA A 6 -4.06 1.86 -12.99
N THR A 7 -4.05 0.98 -14.00
CA THR A 7 -5.08 0.92 -15.05
C THR A 7 -5.61 -0.50 -15.26
N GLU A 8 -6.86 -0.60 -15.69
CA GLU A 8 -7.47 -1.87 -16.10
C GLU A 8 -6.67 -2.57 -17.23
N PRO A 9 -6.64 -3.91 -17.25
CA PRO A 9 -7.33 -4.85 -16.36
C PRO A 9 -6.59 -5.13 -15.03
N MET A 10 -5.44 -4.50 -14.81
CA MET A 10 -4.57 -4.76 -13.66
C MET A 10 -4.61 -3.58 -12.70
N ASN A 11 -5.82 -3.14 -12.31
CA ASN A 11 -6.05 -2.00 -11.39
C ASN A 11 -5.71 -2.33 -9.93
N TRP A 12 -4.53 -2.88 -9.73
CA TRP A 12 -3.97 -3.30 -8.45
C TRP A 12 -3.87 -2.13 -7.46
N TRP A 13 -3.49 -0.94 -7.94
CA TRP A 13 -3.36 0.26 -7.12
C TRP A 13 -4.65 0.60 -6.37
N SER A 14 -5.79 0.61 -7.05
CA SER A 14 -7.07 0.91 -6.43
C SER A 14 -7.57 -0.23 -5.56
N VAL A 15 -7.36 -1.49 -5.99
CA VAL A 15 -7.69 -2.66 -5.17
C VAL A 15 -6.96 -2.64 -3.83
N VAL A 16 -5.65 -2.41 -3.82
CA VAL A 16 -4.85 -2.41 -2.58
C VAL A 16 -5.23 -1.26 -1.68
N ASN A 17 -5.36 -0.04 -2.19
CA ASN A 17 -5.71 1.11 -1.35
C ASN A 17 -7.10 0.94 -0.69
N ARG A 18 -8.07 0.38 -1.43
CA ARG A 18 -9.39 0.07 -0.87
C ARG A 18 -9.34 -1.04 0.17
N CYS A 19 -8.59 -2.11 -0.10
CA CYS A 19 -8.39 -3.20 0.85
C CYS A 19 -7.75 -2.69 2.15
N ARG A 20 -6.69 -1.88 2.04
CA ARG A 20 -5.98 -1.26 3.18
C ARG A 20 -6.90 -0.37 4.01
N ALA A 21 -7.78 0.38 3.35
CA ALA A 21 -8.75 1.23 4.03
C ALA A 21 -9.74 0.41 4.86
N ILE A 22 -10.28 -0.66 4.27
CA ILE A 22 -11.25 -1.57 4.93
C ILE A 22 -10.60 -2.32 6.09
N GLU A 23 -9.46 -2.97 5.87
CA GLU A 23 -8.85 -3.86 6.87
C GLU A 23 -8.33 -3.09 8.09
N ASN A 24 -7.96 -1.83 7.92
CA ASN A 24 -7.48 -0.97 9.00
C ASN A 24 -8.55 0.00 9.52
N MET A 25 -9.76 -0.01 8.96
CA MET A 25 -10.83 0.97 9.23
C MET A 25 -10.27 2.39 9.28
N SER A 26 -9.70 2.83 8.17
CA SER A 26 -8.94 4.07 8.06
C SER A 26 -9.15 4.73 6.72
N TYR A 27 -9.08 6.06 6.68
CA TYR A 27 -8.97 6.78 5.43
C TYR A 27 -7.59 6.54 4.80
N VAL A 28 -7.55 6.35 3.48
CA VAL A 28 -6.30 6.24 2.72
C VAL A 28 -6.20 7.43 1.78
N VAL A 29 -5.14 8.24 1.94
CA VAL A 29 -4.76 9.31 1.02
C VAL A 29 -3.55 8.83 0.25
N ALA A 30 -3.78 8.34 -0.97
CA ALA A 30 -2.75 7.72 -1.79
C ALA A 30 -2.29 8.72 -2.86
N ALA A 31 -1.14 9.38 -2.62
CA ALA A 31 -0.52 10.25 -3.60
C ALA A 31 0.39 9.43 -4.53
N ASN A 32 0.22 9.55 -5.83
CA ASN A 32 1.08 8.89 -6.80
C ASN A 32 1.74 9.89 -7.74
N GLN A 33 2.97 9.59 -8.11
CA GLN A 33 3.75 10.39 -9.03
C GLN A 33 3.43 10.03 -10.47
N ARG A 34 3.51 11.03 -11.33
CA ARG A 34 3.34 10.86 -12.76
C ARG A 34 4.60 11.27 -13.49
N ALA A 35 4.96 10.49 -14.51
CA ALA A 35 6.18 10.69 -15.27
C ALA A 35 5.95 10.32 -16.72
N SER A 36 6.32 11.21 -17.63
CA SER A 36 6.29 10.94 -19.06
C SER A 36 7.42 9.99 -19.46
N LEU A 37 7.14 9.08 -20.39
CA LEU A 37 8.13 8.16 -20.97
C LEU A 37 9.37 8.88 -21.53
N ARG A 38 9.19 10.05 -22.17
CA ARG A 38 10.28 10.87 -22.74
C ARG A 38 11.37 11.22 -21.71
N HIS A 39 10.96 11.48 -20.47
CA HIS A 39 11.87 11.90 -19.40
C HIS A 39 12.23 10.74 -18.45
N ASN A 40 11.53 9.61 -18.53
CA ASN A 40 11.73 8.45 -17.65
C ASN A 40 11.57 7.12 -18.42
N PRO A 41 12.42 6.83 -19.43
CA PRO A 41 12.41 5.51 -20.06
C PRO A 41 12.81 4.42 -19.03
N PRO A 42 12.30 3.18 -19.13
CA PRO A 42 11.45 2.63 -20.20
C PRO A 42 9.94 2.71 -19.94
N TYR A 43 9.47 3.38 -18.86
CA TYR A 43 8.07 3.36 -18.44
C TYR A 43 7.48 4.74 -18.15
N SER A 44 6.25 4.98 -18.56
CA SER A 44 5.47 6.10 -18.04
C SER A 44 4.84 5.74 -16.69
N ARG A 45 4.91 6.62 -15.69
CA ARG A 45 4.05 6.53 -14.50
C ARG A 45 2.74 7.25 -14.82
N LEU A 46 1.59 6.61 -14.58
CA LEU A 46 0.29 7.17 -14.94
C LEU A 46 -0.39 7.99 -13.83
N GLY A 47 0.10 7.93 -12.59
CA GLY A 47 -0.50 8.63 -11.45
C GLY A 47 -1.61 7.80 -10.81
N GLY A 48 -2.82 8.34 -10.73
CA GLY A 48 -3.94 7.68 -10.03
C GLY A 48 -4.01 8.03 -8.55
N SER A 49 -3.59 9.24 -8.17
CA SER A 49 -3.76 9.71 -6.80
C SER A 49 -5.24 9.63 -6.40
N GLN A 50 -5.52 9.17 -5.19
CA GLN A 50 -6.88 8.89 -4.76
C GLN A 50 -7.07 9.05 -3.25
N VAL A 51 -8.31 9.28 -2.84
CA VAL A 51 -8.74 9.30 -1.45
C VAL A 51 -9.85 8.27 -1.27
N VAL A 52 -9.65 7.37 -0.30
CA VAL A 52 -10.57 6.27 -0.01
C VAL A 52 -11.06 6.40 1.44
N ASP A 53 -12.36 6.19 1.67
CA ASP A 53 -12.95 6.16 3.01
C ASP A 53 -12.63 4.85 3.76
N PHE A 54 -12.93 4.84 5.07
CA PHE A 54 -12.69 3.68 5.95
C PHE A 54 -13.55 2.43 5.63
N ASP A 55 -14.52 2.54 4.71
CA ASP A 55 -15.31 1.43 4.17
C ASP A 55 -14.83 1.01 2.78
N GLY A 56 -13.73 1.60 2.29
CA GLY A 56 -13.17 1.32 0.98
C GLY A 56 -13.87 2.02 -0.18
N ARG A 57 -14.78 2.97 0.06
CA ARG A 57 -15.41 3.77 -1.00
C ARG A 57 -14.44 4.82 -1.53
N MET A 58 -14.47 5.03 -2.84
CA MET A 58 -13.67 6.08 -3.48
C MET A 58 -14.32 7.43 -3.21
N LEU A 59 -13.61 8.34 -2.55
CA LEU A 59 -14.08 9.71 -2.33
C LEU A 59 -13.64 10.63 -3.46
N ALA A 60 -12.41 10.46 -3.94
CA ALA A 60 -11.87 11.22 -5.05
C ALA A 60 -10.75 10.44 -5.73
N GLU A 61 -10.62 10.61 -7.05
CA GLU A 61 -9.59 9.98 -7.86
C GLU A 61 -9.09 10.98 -8.90
N ALA A 62 -7.78 10.99 -9.14
CA ALA A 62 -7.18 11.78 -10.21
C ALA A 62 -7.69 11.29 -11.57
N SER A 63 -8.41 12.16 -12.28
CA SER A 63 -8.88 11.83 -13.63
C SER A 63 -7.71 11.45 -14.55
N PRO A 64 -7.88 10.42 -15.40
CA PRO A 64 -6.89 10.08 -16.42
C PRO A 64 -6.60 11.26 -17.35
N GLY A 65 -5.42 11.25 -17.99
CA GLY A 65 -5.03 12.26 -18.99
C GLY A 65 -3.81 13.10 -18.58
N PRO A 66 -3.20 13.87 -19.49
CA PRO A 66 -1.86 14.49 -19.35
C PRO A 66 -1.74 15.56 -18.24
N GLY A 67 -0.56 15.71 -17.64
CA GLY A 67 -0.25 16.71 -16.61
C GLY A 67 -0.47 16.25 -15.16
N GLU A 68 -0.26 17.20 -14.24
CA GLU A 68 -0.54 17.07 -12.80
C GLU A 68 -2.03 17.21 -12.51
N ARG A 69 -2.47 16.69 -11.37
CA ARG A 69 -3.86 16.73 -10.91
C ARG A 69 -3.90 17.09 -9.44
N ILE A 70 -4.91 17.89 -9.08
CA ILE A 70 -5.27 18.16 -7.69
C ILE A 70 -6.46 17.26 -7.36
N VAL A 71 -6.35 16.49 -6.28
CA VAL A 71 -7.40 15.58 -5.80
C VAL A 71 -7.81 16.05 -4.41
N VAL A 72 -9.11 16.26 -4.20
CA VAL A 72 -9.67 16.81 -2.96
C VAL A 72 -10.84 15.96 -2.52
N ALA A 73 -10.88 15.62 -1.23
CA ALA A 73 -12.00 14.94 -0.60
C ALA A 73 -12.16 15.38 0.86
N PRO A 74 -13.40 15.46 1.39
CA PRO A 74 -13.63 15.69 2.80
C PRO A 74 -13.29 14.45 3.65
N ILE A 75 -12.79 14.68 4.87
CA ILE A 75 -12.47 13.62 5.83
C ILE A 75 -13.28 13.84 7.11
N ASP A 76 -14.22 12.94 7.38
CA ASP A 76 -15.05 12.99 8.60
C ASP A 76 -14.46 12.08 9.69
N ILE A 77 -13.69 12.71 10.58
CA ILE A 77 -13.07 12.01 11.72
C ILE A 77 -14.11 11.60 12.77
N SER A 78 -15.23 12.30 12.88
CA SER A 78 -16.29 11.97 13.84
C SER A 78 -16.99 10.68 13.43
N ALA A 79 -17.32 10.54 12.14
CA ALA A 79 -17.87 9.30 11.58
C ALA A 79 -16.90 8.12 11.79
N LEU A 80 -15.61 8.30 11.50
CA LEU A 80 -14.61 7.25 11.71
C LEU A 80 -14.52 6.81 13.19
N ARG A 81 -14.52 7.76 14.13
CA ARG A 81 -14.48 7.46 15.56
C ARG A 81 -15.74 6.74 16.01
N HIS A 82 -16.90 7.16 15.51
CA HIS A 82 -18.17 6.49 15.79
C HIS A 82 -18.14 5.03 15.32
N GLU A 83 -17.76 4.78 14.07
CA GLU A 83 -17.71 3.43 13.50
C GLU A 83 -16.73 2.51 14.25
N ARG A 84 -15.56 3.01 14.66
CA ARG A 84 -14.62 2.24 15.49
C ARG A 84 -15.19 1.87 16.86
N ALA A 85 -16.08 2.68 17.41
CA ALA A 85 -16.68 2.42 18.72
C ALA A 85 -17.87 1.45 18.65
N THR A 86 -18.65 1.51 17.57
CA THR A 86 -19.95 0.83 17.49
C THR A 86 -19.94 -0.41 16.59
N ARG A 87 -19.07 -0.47 15.57
CA ARG A 87 -19.07 -1.53 14.58
C ARG A 87 -18.63 -2.87 15.18
N ARG A 88 -19.42 -3.91 14.92
CA ARG A 88 -19.12 -5.31 15.29
C ARG A 88 -18.76 -6.14 14.06
N GLY A 89 -19.64 -6.17 13.07
CA GLY A 89 -19.38 -6.85 11.80
C GLY A 89 -18.30 -6.14 11.01
N HIS A 90 -17.38 -6.90 10.40
CA HIS A 90 -16.27 -6.36 9.61
C HIS A 90 -15.35 -5.37 10.36
N HIS A 91 -15.34 -5.38 11.70
CA HIS A 91 -14.33 -4.66 12.48
C HIS A 91 -13.03 -5.47 12.49
N MET A 92 -12.32 -5.51 11.35
CA MET A 92 -11.18 -6.41 11.10
C MET A 92 -10.09 -6.33 12.17
N LEU A 93 -9.80 -5.12 12.66
CA LEU A 93 -8.83 -4.90 13.75
C LEU A 93 -9.17 -5.66 15.04
N SER A 94 -10.45 -5.83 15.37
CA SER A 94 -10.90 -6.51 16.59
C SER A 94 -10.93 -8.03 16.42
N HIS A 95 -10.86 -8.51 15.18
CA HIS A 95 -10.85 -9.94 14.87
C HIS A 95 -9.42 -10.47 14.64
N LEU A 96 -8.40 -9.61 14.73
CA LEU A 96 -7.00 -9.99 14.52
C LEU A 96 -6.49 -10.91 15.64
N ARG A 97 -6.17 -12.16 15.27
CA ARG A 97 -5.58 -13.17 16.15
C ARG A 97 -4.06 -13.15 16.07
N THR A 98 -3.43 -12.20 16.76
CA THR A 98 -1.97 -11.98 16.69
C THR A 98 -1.14 -13.24 16.99
N GLU A 99 -1.64 -14.14 17.83
CA GLU A 99 -1.05 -15.43 18.16
C GLU A 99 -0.92 -16.38 16.95
N ALA A 100 -1.80 -16.25 15.95
CA ALA A 100 -1.75 -17.04 14.72
C ALA A 100 -0.72 -16.52 13.71
N TYR A 101 -0.17 -15.32 13.92
CA TYR A 101 0.77 -14.67 13.00
C TYR A 101 2.11 -14.36 13.68
N PRO A 102 2.88 -15.39 14.11
CA PRO A 102 4.17 -15.19 14.77
C PRO A 102 5.17 -14.44 13.88
N VAL A 103 4.99 -14.45 12.56
CA VAL A 103 5.80 -13.69 11.58
C VAL A 103 5.84 -12.19 11.87
N TYR A 104 4.81 -11.62 12.51
CA TYR A 104 4.80 -10.20 12.86
C TYR A 104 5.57 -9.87 14.14
N ARG A 105 6.15 -10.87 14.84
CA ARG A 105 6.93 -10.65 16.07
C ARG A 105 8.39 -10.26 15.80
N GLU A 106 8.90 -10.52 14.59
CA GLU A 106 10.29 -10.32 14.23
C GLU A 106 10.43 -9.47 12.96
N HIS A 107 11.61 -8.88 12.76
CA HIS A 107 11.91 -8.12 11.55
C HIS A 107 12.23 -9.07 10.39
N GLN A 108 11.39 -9.06 9.37
CA GLN A 108 11.67 -9.80 8.13
C GLN A 108 12.45 -8.97 7.11
N TYR A 109 12.08 -7.69 6.94
CA TYR A 109 12.88 -6.73 6.18
C TYR A 109 13.92 -6.09 7.11
N PRO A 110 15.21 -6.04 6.72
CA PRO A 110 16.28 -5.53 7.60
C PRO A 110 15.99 -4.12 8.13
N PRO A 111 16.00 -3.90 9.46
CA PRO A 111 15.82 -2.57 10.02
C PRO A 111 17.06 -1.70 9.77
N VAL A 112 16.87 -0.38 9.73
CA VAL A 112 18.01 0.55 9.75
C VAL A 112 18.64 0.48 11.13
N SER A 113 19.94 0.19 11.21
CA SER A 113 20.68 0.11 12.48
C SER A 113 20.67 1.47 13.18
N ALA A 114 20.11 1.53 14.39
CA ALA A 114 20.12 2.75 15.20
C ALA A 114 21.58 3.16 15.51
N GLY A 115 21.91 4.44 15.31
CA GLY A 115 23.23 5.01 15.67
C GLY A 115 24.26 5.07 14.53
N VAL A 116 23.97 4.52 13.35
CA VAL A 116 24.74 4.79 12.14
C VAL A 116 24.12 6.00 11.44
N ALA A 117 24.92 6.97 10.98
CA ALA A 117 24.43 8.07 10.15
C ALA A 117 23.53 7.49 9.06
N ALA A 118 22.32 8.04 8.90
CA ALA A 118 21.28 7.47 8.05
C ALA A 118 21.91 7.07 6.70
N PRO A 119 21.98 5.76 6.39
CA PRO A 119 22.68 5.33 5.19
C PRO A 119 22.02 5.98 3.97
N THR A 120 22.83 6.38 2.98
CA THR A 120 22.30 6.89 1.71
C THR A 120 21.32 5.87 1.14
N LEU A 121 20.07 6.29 0.98
CA LEU A 121 19.03 5.45 0.36
C LEU A 121 19.40 5.25 -1.11
N SER A 122 19.66 4.01 -1.50
CA SER A 122 19.93 3.65 -2.90
C SER A 122 19.02 2.52 -3.37
N TYR A 123 18.78 2.48 -4.67
CA TYR A 123 18.00 1.42 -5.30
C TYR A 123 18.67 0.05 -5.11
N GLU A 124 19.98 -0.01 -5.32
CA GLU A 124 20.79 -1.24 -5.23
C GLU A 124 20.70 -1.84 -3.83
N ARG A 125 20.83 -1.01 -2.79
CA ARG A 125 20.74 -1.45 -1.39
C ARG A 125 19.34 -1.96 -1.05
N ASN A 126 18.30 -1.34 -1.60
CA ASN A 126 16.93 -1.84 -1.43
C ASN A 126 16.75 -3.22 -2.07
N VAL A 127 17.33 -3.46 -3.26
CA VAL A 127 17.32 -4.78 -3.91
C VAL A 127 18.03 -5.82 -3.04
N GLU A 128 19.21 -5.50 -2.50
CA GLU A 128 19.94 -6.40 -1.59
C GLU A 128 19.11 -6.79 -0.36
N PHE A 129 18.44 -5.82 0.27
CA PHE A 129 17.56 -6.07 1.41
C PHE A 129 16.34 -6.93 1.05
N ILE A 130 15.75 -6.72 -0.13
CA ILE A 130 14.67 -7.57 -0.65
C ILE A 130 15.17 -9.00 -0.84
N ASP A 131 16.33 -9.20 -1.44
CA ASP A 131 16.91 -10.52 -1.68
C ASP A 131 17.35 -11.22 -0.38
N GLN A 132 17.79 -10.46 0.62
CA GLN A 132 18.04 -10.99 1.96
C GLN A 132 16.73 -11.46 2.61
N ALA A 133 15.69 -10.62 2.59
CA ALA A 133 14.39 -10.95 3.18
C ALA A 133 13.74 -12.16 2.49
N LYS A 134 13.87 -12.28 1.16
CA LYS A 134 13.38 -13.44 0.39
C LYS A 134 13.99 -14.76 0.84
N ARG A 135 15.26 -14.76 1.24
CA ARG A 135 15.97 -15.97 1.71
C ARG A 135 15.46 -16.46 3.06
N THR A 136 14.79 -15.63 3.85
CA THR A 136 14.24 -16.01 5.16
C THR A 136 12.78 -16.49 5.08
N VAL A 137 12.11 -16.27 3.94
CA VAL A 137 10.77 -16.83 3.69
C VAL A 137 10.91 -18.34 3.45
N PRO A 138 10.30 -19.21 4.28
CA PRO A 138 10.35 -20.65 4.07
C PRO A 138 9.79 -21.00 2.68
N PRO A 139 10.40 -21.93 1.93
CA PRO A 139 9.80 -22.41 0.69
C PRO A 139 8.45 -23.05 0.99
N VAL A 140 7.48 -22.89 0.07
CA VAL A 140 6.21 -23.59 0.15
C VAL A 140 6.52 -25.09 0.15
N PRO A 141 6.09 -25.88 1.15
CA PRO A 141 6.32 -27.31 1.14
C PRO A 141 5.67 -27.91 -0.11
N ASP A 142 6.39 -28.80 -0.81
CA ASP A 142 5.81 -29.56 -1.90
C ASP A 142 4.55 -30.27 -1.38
N ARG A 143 3.41 -29.99 -2.01
CA ARG A 143 2.17 -30.70 -1.70
C ARG A 143 2.42 -32.16 -2.05
N GLN A 144 2.54 -33.02 -1.04
CA GLN A 144 2.42 -34.45 -1.24
C GLN A 144 1.02 -34.71 -1.81
N SER A 145 0.99 -35.11 -3.08
CA SER A 145 -0.19 -35.52 -3.85
C SER A 145 -0.76 -36.83 -3.32
#